data_AF-A0A212UGE6-F1
#
_entry.id   AF-A0A212UGE6-F1
#
_cell.length_a   1.000
_cell.length_b   1.000
_cell.length_c   1.000
_cell.angle_alpha   90.00
_cell.angle_beta   90.00
_cell.angle_gamma   90.00
#
_symmetry.space_group_name_H-M   'P 1'
#
loop_
_entity.id
_entity.type
_entity.pdbx_description
1 polymer ?
#
loop_
_entity_poly.entity_id
_entity_poly.type
_entity_poly.pdbx_seq_one_letter_code
_entity_poly.pdbx_strand_id
1 'polypeptide(L)'
;MLALLPFMKALFRSIYELIGAPQPPADTPVYRDVVFPNIGLLNIGISLALVVIFYYVINRMMGVATFNKGRHWAIFLVLNALIAFGIAIGQAHAQQVTDHSYIYWLATWNAILGLFWFFIFSLILRKGSTNASTTPF
;
A
#
# COMPACT_ATOMS: atom_id res chain seq x y z
N MET A 1 -1.45 21.64 8.48
CA MET A 1 -1.41 20.21 8.89
C MET A 1 -2.75 19.70 9.45
N LEU A 2 -3.53 20.52 10.18
CA LEU A 2 -4.80 20.10 10.82
C LEU A 2 -5.95 19.67 9.87
N ALA A 3 -6.01 20.19 8.63
CA ALA A 3 -7.11 19.91 7.68
C ALA A 3 -6.89 18.68 6.79
N LEU A 4 -5.66 18.19 6.66
CA LEU A 4 -5.32 17.06 5.78
C LEU A 4 -5.76 15.73 6.38
N LEU A 5 -5.67 15.59 7.70
CA LEU A 5 -6.02 14.36 8.40
C LEU A 5 -7.50 13.97 8.26
N PRO A 6 -8.50 14.87 8.45
CA PRO A 6 -9.90 14.52 8.26
C PRO A 6 -10.25 14.21 6.79
N PHE A 7 -9.63 14.93 5.84
CA PHE A 7 -9.81 14.65 4.42
C PHE A 7 -9.31 13.25 4.03
N MET A 8 -8.11 12.88 4.50
CA MET A 8 -7.54 11.54 4.25
C MET A 8 -8.40 10.42 4.85
N LYS A 9 -8.94 10.63 6.05
CA LYS A 9 -9.89 9.67 6.66
C LYS A 9 -11.12 9.47 5.77
N ALA A 10 -11.73 10.55 5.30
CA ALA A 10 -12.89 10.50 4.42
C ALA A 10 -12.56 9.79 3.10
N LEU A 11 -11.43 10.10 2.47
CA LEU A 11 -10.99 9.51 1.21
C LEU A 11 -10.89 7.98 1.31
N PHE A 12 -10.11 7.47 2.27
CA PHE A 12 -9.91 6.02 2.39
C PHE A 12 -11.18 5.30 2.80
N ARG A 13 -11.97 5.88 3.69
CA ARG A 13 -13.29 5.35 4.00
C ARG A 13 -14.12 5.18 2.72
N SER A 14 -14.22 6.22 1.89
CA SER A 14 -14.98 6.13 0.63
C SER A 14 -14.42 5.06 -0.30
N ILE A 15 -13.10 4.94 -0.44
CA ILE A 15 -12.48 3.91 -1.29
C ILE A 15 -12.85 2.49 -0.80
N TYR A 16 -12.70 2.20 0.49
CA TYR A 16 -12.97 0.84 1.00
C TYR A 16 -14.45 0.52 1.08
N GLU A 17 -15.32 1.51 1.29
CA GLU A 17 -16.78 1.30 1.25
C GLU A 17 -17.29 0.98 -0.16
N LEU A 18 -16.64 1.51 -1.21
CA LEU A 18 -16.94 1.12 -2.59
C LEU A 18 -16.56 -0.34 -2.89
N ILE A 19 -15.60 -0.90 -2.15
CA ILE A 19 -15.08 -2.26 -2.33
C ILE A 19 -15.96 -3.29 -1.60
N GLY A 20 -16.52 -2.93 -0.45
CA GLY A 20 -17.46 -3.80 0.25
C GLY A 20 -17.82 -3.31 1.65
N ALA A 21 -19.05 -3.62 2.06
CA ALA A 21 -19.56 -3.27 3.38
C ALA A 21 -18.89 -4.11 4.49
N PRO A 22 -18.41 -3.49 5.58
CA PRO A 22 -17.85 -4.21 6.73
C PRO A 22 -18.77 -5.29 7.28
N GLN A 23 -18.17 -6.42 7.66
CA GLN A 23 -18.86 -7.50 8.35
C GLN A 23 -18.02 -7.99 9.55
N PRO A 24 -18.67 -8.26 10.70
CA PRO A 24 -20.10 -8.06 10.96
C PRO A 24 -20.46 -6.56 11.04
N PRO A 25 -21.75 -6.18 10.85
CA PRO A 25 -22.14 -4.77 10.83
C PRO A 25 -21.83 -4.01 12.13
N ALA A 26 -21.75 -4.72 13.26
CA ALA A 26 -21.37 -4.16 14.56
C ALA A 26 -19.98 -3.51 14.56
N ASP A 27 -19.05 -4.02 13.76
CA ASP A 27 -17.66 -3.54 13.69
C ASP A 27 -17.47 -2.42 12.65
N THR A 28 -18.53 -2.04 11.93
CA THR A 28 -18.51 -0.98 10.91
C THR A 28 -17.90 0.34 11.42
N PRO A 29 -18.18 0.84 12.64
CA PRO A 29 -17.55 2.06 13.14
C PRO A 29 -16.02 1.92 13.26
N VAL A 30 -15.53 0.80 13.80
CA VAL A 30 -14.10 0.53 13.97
C VAL A 30 -13.39 0.49 12.61
N TYR A 31 -14.01 -0.17 11.62
CA TYR A 31 -13.48 -0.18 10.26
C TYR A 31 -13.38 1.22 9.66
N ARG A 32 -14.43 2.03 9.77
CA ARG A 32 -14.51 3.36 9.17
C ARG A 32 -13.57 4.37 9.80
N ASP A 33 -13.48 4.36 11.13
CA ASP A 33 -12.84 5.43 11.88
C ASP A 33 -11.35 5.15 12.14
N VAL A 34 -10.97 3.88 12.12
CA VAL A 34 -9.61 3.42 12.48
C VAL A 34 -8.97 2.59 11.38
N VAL A 35 -9.57 1.46 11.00
CA VAL A 35 -8.90 0.49 10.12
C VAL A 35 -8.67 1.09 8.72
N PHE A 36 -9.72 1.56 8.06
CA PHE A 36 -9.64 2.08 6.68
C PHE A 36 -8.67 3.23 6.51
N PRO A 37 -8.70 4.30 7.34
CA PRO A 37 -7.72 5.37 7.21
C PRO A 37 -6.29 4.89 7.44
N ASN A 38 -6.08 4.02 8.44
CA ASN A 38 -4.74 3.56 8.79
C ASN A 38 -4.14 2.67 7.70
N ILE A 39 -4.89 1.66 7.24
CA ILE A 39 -4.39 0.76 6.19
C ILE A 39 -4.15 1.53 4.90
N GLY A 40 -5.01 2.49 4.55
CA GLY A 40 -4.86 3.31 3.35
C GLY A 40 -3.62 4.20 3.38
N LEU A 41 -3.40 4.92 4.49
CA LEU A 41 -2.21 5.75 4.69
C LEU A 41 -0.93 4.93 4.71
N LEU A 42 -0.92 3.80 5.42
CA LEU A 42 0.22 2.88 5.46
C LEU A 42 0.50 2.32 4.07
N ASN A 43 -0.53 1.98 3.30
CA ASN A 43 -0.37 1.45 1.96
C ASN A 43 0.32 2.45 1.02
N ILE A 44 -0.12 3.72 1.04
CA ILE A 44 0.56 4.80 0.30
C ILE A 44 1.99 4.99 0.79
N GLY A 45 2.19 5.12 2.11
CA GLY A 45 3.49 5.40 2.71
C GLY A 45 4.53 4.31 2.43
N ILE A 46 4.14 3.04 2.56
CA ILE A 46 5.02 1.89 2.33
C ILE A 46 5.29 1.71 0.85
N SER A 47 4.28 1.85 -0.01
CA SER A 47 4.47 1.80 -1.46
C SER A 47 5.50 2.85 -1.90
N LEU A 48 5.37 4.08 -1.41
CA LEU A 48 6.32 5.15 -1.69
C LEU A 48 7.72 4.81 -1.14
N ALA A 49 7.82 4.33 0.11
CA ALA A 49 9.08 3.96 0.71
C ALA A 49 9.81 2.86 -0.08
N LEU A 50 9.11 1.81 -0.51
CA LEU A 50 9.69 0.73 -1.31
C LEU A 50 10.14 1.20 -2.70
N VAL A 51 9.38 2.08 -3.35
CA VAL A 51 9.80 2.72 -4.60
C VAL A 51 11.06 3.56 -4.39
N VAL A 52 11.13 4.31 -3.28
CA VAL A 52 12.31 5.10 -2.94
C VAL A 52 13.54 4.22 -2.72
N ILE A 53 13.37 3.12 -1.98
CA ILE A 53 14.42 2.13 -1.75
C ILE A 53 14.89 1.54 -3.09
N PHE A 54 13.97 1.13 -3.95
CA PHE A 54 14.31 0.51 -5.23
C PHE A 54 15.08 1.48 -6.15
N TYR A 55 14.52 2.67 -6.43
CA TYR A 55 15.06 3.56 -7.46
C TYR A 55 16.21 4.45 -6.96
N TYR A 56 16.13 4.95 -5.72
CA TYR A 56 17.10 5.93 -5.21
C TYR A 56 18.14 5.29 -4.28
N VAL A 57 17.75 4.39 -3.39
CA VAL A 57 18.73 3.77 -2.48
C VAL A 57 19.56 2.74 -3.25
N ILE A 58 18.93 1.73 -3.83
CA ILE A 58 19.64 0.62 -4.47
C ILE A 58 20.21 1.05 -5.84
N ASN A 59 19.37 1.64 -6.70
CA ASN A 59 19.73 1.92 -8.10
C ASN A 59 20.36 3.31 -8.34
N ARG A 60 20.57 4.12 -7.30
CA ARG A 60 21.31 5.39 -7.39
C ARG A 60 22.39 5.55 -6.34
N MET A 61 22.08 5.40 -5.05
CA MET A 61 23.06 5.62 -3.96
C MET A 61 24.06 4.48 -3.85
N MET A 62 23.59 3.22 -3.87
CA MET A 62 24.47 2.05 -3.75
C MET A 62 25.11 1.64 -5.09
N GLY A 63 24.59 2.15 -6.21
CA GLY A 63 25.15 1.89 -7.54
C GLY A 63 25.09 0.42 -7.98
N VAL A 64 24.16 -0.39 -7.45
CA VAL A 64 24.08 -1.83 -7.75
C VAL A 64 23.58 -2.03 -9.19
N ALA A 65 24.50 -2.06 -10.15
CA ALA A 65 24.19 -2.11 -11.59
C ALA A 65 23.45 -3.38 -12.01
N THR A 66 23.50 -4.46 -11.21
CA THR A 66 22.78 -5.70 -11.49
C THR A 66 21.34 -5.69 -11.02
N PHE A 67 20.92 -4.74 -10.16
CA PHE A 67 19.60 -4.70 -9.52
C PHE A 67 18.60 -3.78 -10.24
N ASN A 68 18.65 -3.74 -11.57
CA ASN A 68 17.87 -2.79 -12.39
C ASN A 68 16.88 -3.45 -13.36
N LYS A 69 16.74 -4.77 -13.32
CA LYS A 69 15.87 -5.51 -14.25
C LYS A 69 14.41 -5.46 -13.81
N GLY A 70 13.49 -5.54 -14.78
CA GLY A 70 12.04 -5.61 -14.53
C GLY A 70 11.61 -6.71 -13.54
N ARG A 71 12.32 -7.84 -13.50
CA ARG A 71 12.07 -8.90 -12.50
C ARG A 71 12.34 -8.46 -11.06
N HIS A 72 13.35 -7.62 -10.82
CA HIS A 72 13.66 -7.12 -9.47
C HIS A 72 12.61 -6.10 -9.02
N TRP A 73 12.17 -5.26 -9.97
CA TRP A 73 11.02 -4.39 -9.76
C TRP A 73 9.75 -5.19 -9.45
N ALA A 74 9.48 -6.26 -10.19
CA ALA A 74 8.33 -7.14 -9.96
C ALA A 74 8.40 -7.83 -8.58
N ILE A 75 9.58 -8.22 -8.11
CA ILE A 75 9.77 -8.72 -6.74
C ILE A 75 9.35 -7.66 -5.72
N PHE A 76 9.77 -6.40 -5.89
CA PHE A 76 9.36 -5.31 -5.01
C PHE A 76 7.86 -5.02 -5.08
N LEU A 77 7.26 -5.09 -6.27
CA LEU A 77 5.82 -4.95 -6.48
C LEU A 77 5.04 -6.03 -5.70
N VAL A 78 5.43 -7.31 -5.85
CA VAL A 78 4.81 -8.43 -5.14
C VAL A 78 5.04 -8.32 -3.63
N LEU A 79 6.26 -7.97 -3.20
CA LEU A 79 6.57 -7.72 -1.80
C LEU A 79 5.68 -6.63 -1.21
N ASN A 80 5.46 -5.53 -1.92
CA ASN A 80 4.58 -4.46 -1.49
C ASN A 80 3.13 -4.95 -1.30
N ALA A 81 2.63 -5.76 -2.24
CA ALA A 81 1.29 -6.33 -2.13
C ALA A 81 1.15 -7.27 -0.92
N LEU A 82 2.15 -8.12 -0.66
CA LEU A 82 2.16 -9.00 0.51
C LEU A 82 2.21 -8.21 1.82
N ILE A 83 2.99 -7.13 1.88
CA ILE A 83 3.04 -6.25 3.05
C ILE A 83 1.69 -5.55 3.25
N ALA A 84 1.09 -5.00 2.19
CA ALA A 84 -0.22 -4.37 2.26
C ALA A 84 -1.31 -5.36 2.71
N PHE A 85 -1.28 -6.60 2.20
CA PHE A 85 -2.17 -7.67 2.65
C PHE A 85 -2.03 -7.93 4.15
N GLY A 86 -0.80 -8.17 4.61
CA GLY A 86 -0.51 -8.45 6.03
C GLY A 86 -0.88 -7.30 6.96
N ILE A 87 -0.70 -6.05 6.54
CA ILE A 87 -1.08 -4.86 7.33
C ILE A 87 -2.58 -4.79 7.54
N ALA A 88 -3.40 -5.09 6.53
CA ALA A 88 -4.85 -5.07 6.68
C ALA A 88 -5.33 -6.11 7.71
N ILE A 89 -4.77 -7.32 7.66
CA ILE A 89 -5.03 -8.37 8.64
C ILE A 89 -4.57 -7.93 10.04
N GLY A 90 -3.33 -7.47 10.15
CA GLY A 90 -2.75 -7.04 11.43
C GLY A 90 -3.53 -5.89 12.06
N GLN A 91 -4.00 -4.93 11.28
CA GLN A 91 -4.82 -3.83 11.77
C GLN A 91 -6.20 -4.28 12.25
N ALA A 92 -6.86 -5.19 11.52
CA ALA A 92 -8.16 -5.73 11.96
C ALA A 92 -8.04 -6.45 13.31
N HIS A 93 -7.05 -7.33 13.47
CA HIS A 93 -6.84 -8.04 14.73
C HIS A 93 -6.35 -7.13 15.86
N ALA A 94 -5.49 -6.13 15.56
CA ALA A 94 -5.04 -5.16 16.57
C ALA A 94 -6.20 -4.33 17.14
N GLN A 95 -7.26 -4.10 16.35
CA GLN A 95 -8.48 -3.43 16.80
C GLN A 95 -9.53 -4.41 17.36
N GLN A 96 -9.17 -5.68 17.55
CA GLN A 96 -10.05 -6.73 18.08
C GLN A 96 -11.37 -6.86 17.31
N VAL A 97 -11.34 -6.59 16.00
CA VAL A 97 -12.49 -6.81 15.14
C VAL A 97 -12.86 -8.30 15.15
N THR A 98 -14.16 -8.59 15.11
CA THR A 98 -14.66 -9.96 15.09
C THR A 98 -14.08 -10.73 13.90
N ASP A 99 -13.49 -11.90 14.16
CA ASP A 99 -12.93 -12.74 13.10
C ASP A 99 -14.00 -13.15 12.09
N HIS A 100 -13.85 -12.66 10.86
CA HIS A 100 -14.78 -12.86 9.77
C HIS A 100 -14.04 -12.89 8.42
N SER A 101 -14.61 -13.56 7.42
CA SER A 101 -14.03 -13.66 6.07
C SER A 101 -13.79 -12.30 5.39
N TYR A 102 -14.52 -11.27 5.85
CA TYR A 102 -14.37 -9.89 5.39
C TYR A 102 -12.96 -9.34 5.63
N ILE A 103 -12.26 -9.77 6.69
CA ILE A 103 -10.87 -9.34 6.96
C ILE A 103 -9.96 -9.72 5.77
N TYR A 104 -10.08 -10.95 5.27
CA TYR A 104 -9.27 -11.44 4.15
C TYR A 104 -9.70 -10.84 2.81
N TRP A 105 -11.00 -10.57 2.63
CA TRP A 105 -11.50 -9.81 1.49
C TRP A 105 -10.90 -8.40 1.44
N LEU A 106 -10.97 -7.69 2.56
CA LEU A 106 -10.37 -6.37 2.72
C LEU A 106 -8.86 -6.40 2.47
N ALA A 107 -8.16 -7.39 3.03
CA ALA A 107 -6.72 -7.56 2.86
C ALA A 107 -6.34 -7.79 1.40
N THR A 108 -7.12 -8.59 0.66
CA THR A 108 -6.91 -8.84 -0.77
C THR A 108 -7.02 -7.55 -1.57
N TRP A 109 -8.06 -6.75 -1.31
CA TRP A 109 -8.21 -5.46 -1.97
C TRP A 109 -7.16 -4.43 -1.55
N ASN A 110 -6.72 -4.46 -0.30
CA ASN A 110 -5.61 -3.64 0.14
C ASN A 110 -4.30 -4.00 -0.60
N ALA A 111 -4.06 -5.29 -0.85
CA ALA A 111 -2.95 -5.76 -1.66
C ALA A 111 -3.01 -5.23 -3.10
N ILE A 112 -4.21 -5.28 -3.72
CA ILE A 112 -4.46 -4.72 -5.07
C ILE A 112 -4.19 -3.22 -5.09
N LEU A 113 -4.67 -2.47 -4.09
CA LEU A 113 -4.37 -1.04 -3.96
C LEU A 113 -2.86 -0.79 -3.76
N GLY A 114 -2.15 -1.69 -3.08
CA GLY A 114 -0.70 -1.60 -2.95
C GLY A 114 0.02 -1.82 -4.28
N LEU A 115 -0.40 -2.80 -5.09
CA LEU A 115 0.11 -2.97 -6.46
C LEU A 115 -0.09 -1.68 -7.26
N PHE A 116 -1.28 -1.09 -7.18
CA PHE A 116 -1.61 0.15 -7.85
C PHE A 116 -0.71 1.31 -7.42
N TRP A 117 -0.60 1.59 -6.12
CA TRP A 117 0.21 2.72 -5.63
C TRP A 117 1.69 2.57 -5.94
N PHE A 118 2.26 1.38 -5.73
CA PHE A 118 3.66 1.11 -6.07
C PHE A 118 3.92 1.32 -7.57
N PHE A 119 3.01 0.86 -8.42
CA PHE A 119 3.11 1.06 -9.86
C PHE A 119 3.07 2.56 -10.22
N ILE A 120 2.09 3.32 -9.70
CA ILE A 120 1.97 4.76 -9.95
C ILE A 120 3.23 5.51 -9.50
N PHE A 121 3.71 5.25 -8.28
CA PHE A 121 4.94 5.90 -7.79
C PHE A 121 6.17 5.51 -8.61
N SER A 122 6.24 4.27 -9.09
CA SER A 122 7.31 3.84 -9.99
C SER A 122 7.33 4.66 -11.28
N LEU A 123 6.16 4.92 -11.89
CA LEU A 123 6.08 5.73 -13.12
C LEU A 123 6.56 7.17 -12.90
N ILE A 124 6.23 7.74 -11.75
CA ILE A 124 6.60 9.12 -11.38
C ILE A 124 8.09 9.22 -11.08
N LEU A 125 8.64 8.29 -10.29
CA LEU A 125 9.97 8.41 -9.69
C LEU A 125 11.10 7.72 -10.47
N ARG A 126 10.79 6.81 -11.41
CA ARG A 126 11.82 6.04 -12.15
C ARG A 126 12.90 6.90 -12.79
N LYS A 127 12.54 8.07 -13.34
CA LYS A 127 13.47 8.98 -14.03
C LYS A 127 14.56 9.54 -13.11
N GLY A 128 14.37 9.49 -11.79
CA GLY A 128 15.37 9.91 -10.82
C GLY A 128 16.46 8.88 -10.53
N SER A 129 16.35 7.66 -11.08
CA SER A 129 17.30 6.58 -10.91
C SER A 129 18.41 6.58 -11.96
N THR A 130 19.66 6.33 -11.56
CA THR A 130 20.79 6.26 -12.49
C THR A 130 20.79 4.93 -13.26
N ASN A 131 20.53 3.82 -12.57
CA ASN A 131 20.67 2.48 -13.15
C ASN A 131 19.35 1.86 -13.63
N ALA A 132 18.18 2.39 -13.22
CA ALA A 132 16.86 1.79 -13.46
C ALA A 132 15.83 2.77 -14.06
N SER A 133 16.27 3.80 -14.78
CA SER A 133 15.38 4.84 -15.35
C SER A 133 14.37 4.32 -16.38
N THR A 134 14.67 3.19 -17.02
CA THR A 134 13.84 2.47 -18.01
C THR A 134 13.19 1.21 -17.42
N THR A 135 12.92 1.20 -16.12
CA THR A 135 12.16 0.12 -15.47
C THR A 135 10.90 0.74 -14.86
N PRO A 136 9.70 0.17 -15.03
CA PRO A 136 9.40 -1.18 -15.55
C PRO A 136 9.37 -1.35 -17.08
N PHE A 137 9.53 -0.27 -17.85
CA PHE A 137 9.50 -0.26 -19.33
C PHE A 137 10.72 0.44 -19.93
#